data_AF-A0AAX2BQL9-F1
#
_entry.id   AF-A0AAX2BQL9-F1
#
_cell.length_a   1.000
_cell.length_b   1.000
_cell.length_c   1.000
_cell.angle_alpha   90.00
_cell.angle_beta   90.00
_cell.angle_gamma   90.00
#
_symmetry.space_group_name_H-M   'P 1'
#
loop_
_entity.id
_entity.type
_entity.pdbx_description
1 polymer ?
#
loop_
_entity_poly.entity_id
_entity_poly.type
_entity_poly.pdbx_seq_one_letter_code
_entity_poly.pdbx_strand_id
1 'polypeptide(L)'
;MKRLFAAALLLLAGCADKHTDYAFKMDYPVDAARLSLGGDIHVNIDCATREMKVISDSSNGIFSRHVNKRLSNICYKKTDKLDVVYRFNAAKGVRQDMIATQYPRVPPVSNTDKLSDRDS
;
A
#
# COMPACT_ATOMS: atom_id res chain seq x y z
N MET A 1 -46.22 -13.06 -53.79
CA MET A 1 -46.03 -11.60 -53.74
C MET A 1 -46.27 -11.10 -52.30
N LYS A 2 -45.43 -10.16 -51.83
CA LYS A 2 -45.58 -9.26 -50.65
C LYS A 2 -45.34 -9.86 -49.25
N ARG A 3 -44.11 -9.75 -48.72
CA ARG A 3 -43.58 -8.68 -47.80
C ARG A 3 -44.09 -8.85 -46.36
N LEU A 4 -43.31 -9.51 -45.47
CA LEU A 4 -42.33 -8.91 -44.54
C LEU A 4 -42.97 -7.91 -43.56
N PHE A 5 -42.96 -8.22 -42.25
CA PHE A 5 -42.42 -7.32 -41.23
C PHE A 5 -41.93 -8.14 -40.03
N ALA A 6 -40.60 -8.13 -39.86
CA ALA A 6 -39.90 -8.59 -38.68
C ALA A 6 -40.04 -7.55 -37.57
N ALA A 7 -40.19 -8.02 -36.33
CA ALA A 7 -39.92 -7.21 -35.15
C ALA A 7 -39.08 -8.07 -34.20
N ALA A 8 -37.77 -8.03 -34.43
CA ALA A 8 -36.78 -8.53 -33.49
C ALA A 8 -36.77 -7.58 -32.28
N LEU A 9 -37.41 -7.97 -31.18
CA LEU A 9 -37.08 -7.43 -29.87
C LEU A 9 -35.70 -7.96 -29.49
N LEU A 10 -34.67 -7.24 -29.94
CA LEU A 10 -33.34 -7.30 -29.33
C LEU A 10 -33.51 -6.78 -27.91
N LEU A 11 -33.70 -7.73 -26.98
CA LEU A 11 -33.53 -7.51 -25.56
C LEU A 11 -32.16 -6.86 -25.39
N LEU A 12 -32.19 -5.58 -25.04
CA LEU A 12 -31.10 -4.82 -24.46
C LEU A 12 -30.73 -5.52 -23.14
N ALA A 13 -30.07 -6.66 -23.22
CA ALA A 13 -29.19 -7.15 -22.18
C ALA A 13 -28.00 -6.19 -22.19
N GLY A 14 -28.21 -5.00 -21.62
CA GLY A 14 -27.12 -4.12 -21.27
C GLY A 14 -26.16 -4.95 -20.44
N CYS A 15 -24.95 -5.12 -20.94
CA CYS A 15 -23.84 -5.58 -20.13
C CYS A 15 -23.78 -4.61 -18.96
N ALA A 16 -24.35 -5.00 -17.81
CA ALA A 16 -23.98 -4.39 -16.56
C ALA A 16 -22.48 -4.63 -16.49
N ASP A 17 -21.70 -3.57 -16.73
CA ASP A 17 -20.27 -3.56 -16.51
C ASP A 17 -20.09 -4.22 -15.14
N LYS A 18 -19.52 -5.43 -15.13
CA LYS A 18 -19.09 -6.04 -13.90
C LYS A 18 -18.01 -5.12 -13.38
N HIS A 19 -18.40 -4.15 -12.55
CA HIS A 19 -17.48 -3.41 -11.72
C HIS A 19 -16.80 -4.48 -10.88
N THR A 20 -15.66 -4.96 -11.36
CA THR A 20 -14.78 -5.75 -10.54
C THR A 20 -14.37 -4.81 -9.43
N ASP A 21 -14.90 -5.04 -8.22
CA ASP A 21 -14.54 -4.28 -7.04
C ASP A 21 -13.02 -4.29 -6.93
N TYR A 22 -12.42 -3.11 -7.16
CA TYR A 22 -10.98 -2.97 -7.07
C TYR A 22 -10.57 -3.13 -5.60
N ALA A 23 -10.13 -4.33 -5.25
CA ALA A 23 -9.62 -4.66 -3.93
C ALA A 23 -8.13 -4.29 -3.86
N PHE A 24 -7.85 -3.02 -3.54
CA PHE A 24 -6.48 -2.55 -3.35
C PHE A 24 -5.79 -3.36 -2.23
N LYS A 25 -4.70 -4.05 -2.59
CA LYS A 25 -3.85 -4.75 -1.63
C LYS A 25 -2.70 -3.83 -1.20
N MET A 26 -2.68 -3.49 0.08
CA MET A 26 -1.64 -2.65 0.66
C MET A 26 -0.27 -3.35 0.64
N ASP A 27 0.76 -2.64 0.17
CA ASP A 27 2.15 -3.06 0.25
C ASP A 27 2.71 -2.85 1.66
N TYR A 28 3.76 -3.59 2.01
CA TYR A 28 4.41 -3.41 3.31
C TYR A 28 5.28 -2.14 3.33
N PRO A 29 5.17 -1.26 4.33
CA PRO A 29 5.94 -0.02 4.38
C PRO A 29 7.44 -0.28 4.53
N VAL A 30 8.25 0.35 3.68
CA VAL A 30 9.72 0.23 3.73
C VAL A 30 10.29 0.76 5.05
N ASP A 31 9.73 1.84 5.59
CA ASP A 31 10.19 2.40 6.87
C ASP A 31 9.92 1.43 8.03
N ALA A 32 8.81 0.67 7.98
CA ALA A 32 8.53 -0.38 8.94
C ALA A 32 9.48 -1.58 8.75
N ALA A 33 9.85 -1.91 7.51
CA ALA A 33 10.81 -2.98 7.18
C ALA A 33 12.22 -2.69 7.73
N ARG A 34 12.64 -1.42 7.70
CA ARG A 34 13.93 -0.96 8.26
C ARG A 34 14.04 -1.04 9.76
N LEU A 35 12.90 -1.14 10.45
CA LEU A 35 12.82 -1.17 11.90
C LEU A 35 12.25 -2.50 12.41
N SER A 36 12.01 -3.46 11.50
CA SER A 36 11.34 -4.72 11.78
C SER A 36 10.01 -4.55 12.55
N LEU A 37 9.29 -3.47 12.26
CA LEU A 37 8.06 -3.09 12.97
C LEU A 37 6.83 -3.73 12.33
N GLY A 38 6.01 -4.37 13.15
CA GLY A 38 4.65 -4.78 12.80
C GLY A 38 3.60 -4.08 13.65
N GLY A 39 2.34 -4.24 13.26
CA GLY A 39 1.19 -3.78 14.02
C GLY A 39 0.03 -3.40 13.12
N ASP A 40 -0.88 -2.60 13.67
CA ASP A 40 -2.18 -2.31 13.08
C ASP A 40 -2.41 -0.80 12.95
N ILE A 41 -3.18 -0.43 11.94
CA ILE A 41 -3.72 0.92 11.77
C ILE A 41 -5.21 0.85 11.47
N HIS A 42 -5.99 1.66 12.17
CA HIS A 42 -7.43 1.83 11.95
C HIS A 42 -7.69 3.24 11.43
N VAL A 43 -8.30 3.33 10.24
CA VAL A 43 -8.53 4.59 9.53
C VAL A 43 -9.95 4.66 8.96
N ASN A 44 -10.51 5.86 9.02
CA ASN A 44 -11.66 6.26 8.21
C ASN A 44 -11.14 7.00 6.98
N ILE A 45 -11.53 6.57 5.78
CA ILE A 45 -11.14 7.17 4.51
C ILE A 45 -12.40 7.69 3.82
N ASP A 46 -12.42 8.97 3.48
CA ASP A 46 -13.44 9.55 2.61
C ASP A 46 -12.91 9.59 1.18
N CYS A 47 -13.41 8.70 0.31
CA CYS A 47 -12.95 8.64 -1.07
C CYS A 47 -13.50 9.75 -1.96
N ALA A 48 -14.54 10.48 -1.54
CA ALA A 48 -15.05 11.64 -2.25
C ALA A 48 -14.11 12.85 -2.09
N THR A 49 -13.63 13.10 -0.87
CA THR A 49 -12.67 14.19 -0.58
C THR A 49 -11.20 13.77 -0.66
N ARG A 50 -10.93 12.45 -0.70
CA ARG A 50 -9.59 11.85 -0.56
C ARG A 50 -8.90 12.23 0.74
N GLU A 51 -9.68 12.33 1.81
CA GLU A 51 -9.18 12.59 3.14
C GLU A 51 -9.17 11.32 3.99
N MET A 52 -8.20 11.24 4.91
CA MET A 52 -8.07 10.12 5.82
C MET A 52 -8.00 10.64 7.25
N LYS A 53 -8.81 10.05 8.14
CA LYS A 53 -8.76 10.25 9.58
C LYS A 53 -8.23 8.99 10.26
N VAL A 54 -7.14 9.14 10.99
CA VAL A 54 -6.55 8.07 11.80
C VAL A 54 -7.33 7.94 13.10
N ILE A 55 -7.80 6.73 13.40
CA ILE A 55 -8.43 6.39 14.68
C ILE A 55 -7.37 5.86 15.64
N SER A 56 -6.54 4.93 15.17
CA SER A 56 -5.40 4.39 15.91
C SER A 56 -4.29 3.97 14.95
N ASP A 57 -3.03 4.12 15.38
CA ASP A 57 -1.85 3.69 14.63
C ASP A 57 -0.78 3.21 15.63
N SER A 58 -0.45 1.92 15.59
CA SER A 58 0.51 1.32 16.52
C SER A 58 1.98 1.67 16.22
N SER A 59 2.25 2.34 15.09
CA SER A 59 3.62 2.55 14.56
C SER A 59 4.13 3.97 14.69
N ASN A 60 3.51 4.78 15.56
CA ASN A 60 3.87 6.20 15.74
C ASN A 60 3.85 6.99 14.40
N GLY A 61 2.85 6.71 13.56
CA GLY A 61 2.62 7.46 12.33
C GLY A 61 3.27 6.89 11.06
N ILE A 62 4.00 5.77 11.12
CA ILE A 62 4.62 5.17 9.94
C ILE A 62 3.53 4.59 9.02
N PHE A 63 2.61 3.81 9.57
CA PHE A 63 1.52 3.19 8.84
C PHE A 63 0.55 4.23 8.29
N SER A 64 0.20 5.26 9.06
CA SER A 64 -0.68 6.34 8.58
C SER A 64 -0.09 7.10 7.40
N ARG A 65 1.21 7.47 7.44
CA ARG A 65 1.89 8.07 6.27
C ARG A 65 1.88 7.14 5.07
N HIS A 66 2.05 5.83 5.28
CA HIS A 66 2.03 4.85 4.20
C HIS A 66 0.65 4.77 3.55
N VAL A 67 -0.41 4.56 4.34
CA VAL A 67 -1.79 4.51 3.85
C VAL A 67 -2.18 5.82 3.16
N ASN A 68 -1.82 6.97 3.74
CA ASN A 68 -2.11 8.29 3.16
C ASN A 68 -1.52 8.45 1.74
N LYS A 69 -0.29 7.95 1.51
CA LYS A 69 0.34 7.97 0.17
C LYS A 69 -0.37 7.07 -0.84
N ARG A 70 -1.22 6.14 -0.41
CA ARG A 70 -1.94 5.18 -1.27
C ARG A 70 -3.43 5.52 -1.44
N LEU A 71 -3.93 6.63 -0.88
CA LEU A 71 -5.35 7.00 -0.96
C LEU A 71 -5.89 7.00 -2.39
N SER A 72 -5.14 7.52 -3.36
CA SER A 72 -5.54 7.51 -4.77
C SER A 72 -5.80 6.11 -5.31
N ASN A 73 -5.05 5.11 -4.86
CA ASN A 73 -5.23 3.71 -5.27
C ASN A 73 -6.35 3.05 -4.47
N ILE A 74 -6.42 3.28 -3.15
CA ILE A 74 -7.46 2.75 -2.27
C ILE A 74 -8.85 3.19 -2.77
N CYS A 75 -8.95 4.47 -3.14
CA CYS A 75 -10.17 5.12 -3.62
C CYS A 75 -10.37 5.02 -5.14
N TYR A 76 -9.62 4.16 -5.83
CA TYR A 76 -9.77 4.03 -7.28
C TYR A 76 -11.18 3.56 -7.63
N LYS A 77 -11.92 4.39 -8.39
CA LYS A 77 -13.32 4.19 -8.78
C LYS A 77 -14.31 4.09 -7.60
N LYS A 78 -13.94 4.62 -6.44
CA LYS A 78 -14.74 4.61 -5.22
C LYS A 78 -15.03 6.04 -4.77
N THR A 79 -16.21 6.25 -4.20
CA THR A 79 -16.65 7.55 -3.65
C THR A 79 -17.24 7.41 -2.24
N ASP A 80 -17.27 6.19 -1.72
CA ASP A 80 -17.79 5.84 -0.41
C ASP A 80 -16.80 6.15 0.71
N LYS A 81 -17.30 6.10 1.94
CA LYS A 81 -16.48 6.18 3.15
C LYS A 81 -16.09 4.78 3.59
N LEU A 82 -14.80 4.55 3.73
CA LEU A 82 -14.24 3.27 4.11
C LEU A 82 -13.80 3.32 5.57
N ASP A 83 -14.25 2.36 6.38
CA ASP A 83 -13.72 2.12 7.72
C ASP A 83 -12.87 0.84 7.68
N VAL A 84 -11.55 0.97 7.76
CA VAL A 84 -10.61 -0.12 7.44
C VAL A 84 -9.54 -0.26 8.51
N VAL A 85 -9.28 -1.51 8.89
CA VAL A 85 -8.13 -1.91 9.70
C VAL A 85 -7.11 -2.62 8.83
N TYR A 86 -5.92 -2.04 8.69
CA TYR A 86 -4.78 -2.70 8.03
C TYR A 86 -3.86 -3.32 9.07
N ARG A 87 -3.57 -4.61 8.89
CA ARG A 87 -2.61 -5.35 9.72
C ARG A 87 -1.32 -5.61 8.96
N PHE A 88 -0.24 -5.02 9.44
CA PHE A 88 1.12 -5.21 8.94
C PHE A 88 1.85 -6.19 9.87
N ASN A 89 1.93 -7.45 9.47
CA ASN A 89 2.70 -8.42 10.24
C ASN A 89 4.19 -8.10 10.15
N ALA A 90 4.86 -7.97 11.30
CA ALA A 90 6.32 -7.84 11.35
C ALA A 90 6.95 -8.99 10.56
N ALA A 91 7.87 -8.64 9.68
CA ALA A 91 8.58 -9.56 8.81
C ALA A 91 9.17 -10.75 9.59
N LYS A 92 8.74 -11.97 9.28
CA LYS A 92 9.45 -13.21 9.68
C LYS A 92 10.46 -13.68 8.61
N GLY A 93 10.74 -12.87 7.58
CA GLY A 93 11.56 -13.28 6.44
C GLY A 93 12.51 -12.19 5.94
N VAL A 94 13.66 -12.62 5.43
CA VAL A 94 14.76 -11.77 4.90
C VAL A 94 14.33 -10.71 3.89
N ARG A 95 13.24 -10.92 3.13
CA ARG A 95 12.78 -9.94 2.12
C ARG A 95 12.15 -8.68 2.72
N GLN A 96 11.69 -8.74 3.96
CA GLN A 96 10.91 -7.68 4.61
C GLN A 96 11.58 -7.18 5.90
N ASP A 97 12.59 -7.91 6.40
CA ASP A 97 13.46 -7.47 7.48
C ASP A 97 14.80 -6.98 6.88
N MET A 98 14.92 -5.66 6.76
CA MET A 98 16.13 -5.03 6.23
C MET A 98 17.27 -5.02 7.25
N ILE A 99 16.97 -5.10 8.55
CA ILE A 99 17.98 -5.21 9.61
C ILE A 99 18.63 -6.59 9.54
N ALA A 100 17.82 -7.65 9.42
CA ALA A 100 18.30 -9.03 9.37
C ALA A 100 19.12 -9.34 8.10
N THR A 101 18.94 -8.57 7.02
CA THR A 101 19.72 -8.70 5.78
C THR A 101 20.89 -7.73 5.68
N GLN A 102 21.04 -6.82 6.65
CA GLN A 102 22.17 -5.90 6.64
C GLN A 102 23.44 -6.65 7.04
N TYR A 103 24.41 -6.72 6.13
CA TYR A 103 25.73 -7.26 6.45
C TYR A 103 26.28 -6.56 7.70
N PRO A 104 26.88 -7.30 8.66
CA PRO A 104 27.55 -6.71 9.80
C PRO A 104 28.55 -5.70 9.27
N ARG A 105 28.31 -4.41 9.51
CA ARG A 105 29.33 -3.39 9.29
C ARG A 105 30.35 -3.60 10.39
N VAL A 106 31.33 -4.45 10.14
CA VAL A 106 32.56 -4.46 10.92
C VAL A 106 33.13 -3.06 10.72
N PRO A 107 33.23 -2.23 11.77
CA PRO A 107 33.93 -0.96 11.64
C PRO A 107 35.31 -1.27 11.05
N PRO A 108 35.79 -0.51 10.06
CA PRO A 108 37.17 -0.68 9.62
C PRO A 108 38.05 -0.63 10.86
N VAL A 109 38.95 -1.60 11.01
CA VAL A 109 39.88 -1.65 12.14
C VAL A 109 40.52 -0.27 12.24
N SER A 110 40.30 0.42 13.37
CA SER A 110 40.92 1.72 13.61
C SER A 110 42.42 1.47 13.75
N ASN A 111 43.12 1.54 12.65
CA ASN A 111 44.55 1.37 12.65
C ASN A 111 45.12 2.75 13.01
N THR A 112 45.48 2.95 14.27
CA THR A 112 46.04 4.21 14.81
C THR A 112 47.32 4.63 14.08
N ASP A 113 47.95 3.71 13.36
CA ASP A 113 49.18 3.93 12.60
C ASP A 113 48.95 4.21 11.10
N LYS A 114 47.71 4.21 10.61
CA LYS A 114 47.43 4.56 9.21
C LYS A 114 47.41 6.07 9.04
N LEU A 115 48.44 6.63 8.41
CA LEU A 115 48.43 8.01 7.93
C LEU A 115 47.20 8.19 7.02
N SER A 116 46.37 9.20 7.31
CA SER A 116 45.20 9.55 6.50
C SER A 116 45.58 9.57 5.02
N ASP A 117 44.89 8.77 4.20
CA ASP A 117 44.88 8.97 2.76
C ASP A 117 44.18 10.31 2.53
N ARG A 118 44.99 11.38 2.42
CA ARG A 118 44.55 12.70 2.00
C ARG A 118 44.21 12.59 0.52
N ASP A 119 42.95 12.36 0.22
CA ASP A 119 42.44 12.61 -1.13
C ASP A 119 42.65 14.11 -1.43
N SER A 120 43.52 14.40 -2.40
CA SER A 120 43.71 15.73 -3.02
C SER A 120 42.83 15.84 -4.26
#